data_AF-A0A432FQ46-F1
#
_entry.id   AF-A0A432FQ46-F1
#
_cell.length_a   1.000
_cell.length_b   1.000
_cell.length_c   1.000
_cell.angle_alpha   90.00
_cell.angle_beta   90.00
_cell.angle_gamma   90.00
#
_symmetry.space_group_name_H-M   'P 1'
#
loop_
_entity.id
_entity.type
_entity.pdbx_description
1 polymer ?
#
loop_
_entity_poly.entity_id
_entity_poly.type
_entity_poly.pdbx_seq_one_letter_code
_entity_poly.pdbx_strand_id
1 'polypeptide(L)'
;MDLNNKLTQYLSAFGAISFVVVILFEYIIMPMYTRHNTGQYLMDVQGKTLEEAIAMIEAEDFRAIVSDTMYTNKVAEGIVVDQYPKPNMKVKTGRTVRLKISTSEKLVSIPNLIGQSLRSAELILQQAGLLIDTVYTEYNPEYPKGTISWQYPKANEIMKKGFG
;
A
#
# COMPACT_ATOMS: atom_id res chain seq x y z
N MET A 1 69.82 -22.95 -15.50
CA MET A 1 68.71 -23.80 -15.03
C MET A 1 67.95 -23.15 -13.86
N ASP A 2 68.20 -21.87 -13.54
CA ASP A 2 67.64 -21.19 -12.35
C ASP A 2 66.38 -20.35 -12.61
N LEU A 3 66.07 -20.04 -13.88
CA LEU A 3 64.94 -19.18 -14.21
C LEU A 3 63.58 -19.87 -13.96
N ASN A 4 63.48 -21.17 -14.26
CA ASN A 4 62.25 -21.94 -14.02
C ASN A 4 61.93 -22.11 -12.53
N ASN A 5 62.94 -22.27 -11.67
CA ASN A 5 62.72 -22.42 -10.22
C ASN A 5 62.27 -21.12 -9.56
N LYS A 6 62.79 -19.97 -10.01
CA LYS A 6 62.32 -18.66 -9.53
C LYS A 6 60.91 -18.36 -10.03
N LEU A 7 60.60 -18.71 -11.29
CA LEU A 7 59.26 -18.53 -11.85
C LEU A 7 58.20 -19.36 -11.11
N THR A 8 58.48 -20.63 -10.79
CA THR A 8 57.57 -21.48 -10.01
C THR A 8 57.41 -20.99 -8.57
N GLN A 9 58.46 -20.43 -7.96
CA GLN A 9 58.39 -19.76 -6.66
C GLN A 9 57.49 -18.51 -6.70
N TYR A 10 57.58 -17.67 -7.72
CA TYR A 10 56.69 -16.51 -7.86
C TYR A 10 55.23 -16.90 -8.13
N LEU A 11 55.00 -17.92 -8.96
CA LEU A 11 53.64 -18.44 -9.23
C LEU A 11 53.00 -19.04 -7.97
N SER A 12 53.75 -19.82 -7.19
CA SER A 12 53.26 -20.38 -5.92
C SER A 12 53.03 -19.30 -4.85
N ALA A 13 53.92 -18.30 -4.76
CA ALA A 13 53.74 -17.15 -3.86
C ALA A 13 52.49 -16.32 -4.24
N PHE A 14 52.29 -16.04 -5.53
CA PHE A 14 51.10 -15.34 -6.01
C PHE A 14 49.82 -16.14 -5.75
N GLY A 15 49.86 -17.46 -5.97
CA GLY A 15 48.74 -18.35 -5.64
C GLY A 15 48.41 -18.34 -4.15
N ALA A 16 49.42 -18.40 -3.28
CA ALA A 16 49.23 -18.35 -1.84
C ALA A 16 48.65 -16.99 -1.37
N ILE A 17 49.16 -15.88 -1.92
CA ILE A 17 48.63 -14.53 -1.62
C ILE A 17 47.18 -14.42 -2.10
N SER A 18 46.88 -14.86 -3.32
CA SER A 18 45.52 -14.86 -3.86
C SER A 18 44.57 -15.68 -2.97
N PHE A 19 45.01 -16.86 -2.52
CA PHE A 19 44.23 -17.71 -1.61
C PHE A 19 43.96 -17.03 -0.26
N VAL A 20 44.96 -16.36 0.31
CA VAL A 20 44.79 -15.56 1.54
C VAL A 20 43.82 -14.39 1.31
N VAL A 21 43.91 -13.71 0.17
CA VAL A 21 42.97 -12.63 -0.19
C VAL A 21 41.55 -13.15 -0.34
N VAL A 22 41.35 -14.31 -0.97
CA VAL A 22 40.02 -14.95 -1.07
C VAL A 22 39.48 -15.31 0.31
N ILE A 23 40.30 -15.89 1.21
CA ILE A 23 39.88 -16.18 2.58
C ILE A 23 39.53 -14.91 3.35
N LEU A 24 40.36 -13.86 3.27
CA LEU A 24 40.07 -12.58 3.92
C LEU A 24 38.80 -11.94 3.35
N PHE A 25 38.59 -12.06 2.03
CA PHE A 25 37.39 -11.57 1.38
C PHE A 25 36.15 -12.31 1.86
N GLU A 26 36.16 -13.65 1.86
CA GLU A 26 35.03 -14.48 2.28
C GLU A 26 34.73 -14.38 3.78
N TYR A 27 35.75 -14.35 4.65
CA TYR A 27 35.57 -14.46 6.10
C TYR A 27 35.61 -13.12 6.85
N ILE A 28 36.11 -12.04 6.25
CA ILE A 28 36.22 -10.74 6.92
C ILE A 28 35.48 -9.64 6.14
N ILE A 29 35.78 -9.46 4.85
CA ILE A 29 35.25 -8.33 4.06
C ILE A 29 33.76 -8.53 3.73
N MET A 30 33.40 -9.70 3.22
CA MET A 30 32.01 -10.06 2.88
C MET A 30 31.09 -9.97 4.11
N PRO A 31 31.37 -10.62 5.26
CA PRO A 31 30.48 -10.52 6.42
C PRO A 31 30.34 -9.10 6.99
N MET A 32 31.37 -8.26 6.85
CA MET A 32 31.29 -6.84 7.21
C MET A 32 30.31 -6.08 6.29
N TYR A 33 30.30 -6.39 5.00
CA TYR A 33 29.43 -5.73 4.02
C TYR A 33 28.00 -6.29 4.02
N THR A 34 27.83 -7.61 4.13
CA THR A 34 26.49 -8.24 4.11
C THR A 34 25.78 -8.23 5.46
N ARG A 35 26.42 -7.78 6.56
CA ARG A 35 25.86 -7.78 7.93
C ARG A 35 24.91 -8.96 8.11
N HIS A 36 25.43 -10.17 7.96
CA HIS A 36 24.62 -11.34 8.29
C HIS A 36 24.24 -11.22 9.77
N ASN A 37 22.93 -11.30 10.00
CA ASN A 37 22.36 -11.82 11.24
C ASN A 37 22.06 -10.82 12.37
N THR A 38 21.06 -9.98 12.16
CA THR A 38 20.08 -9.67 13.23
C THR A 38 18.72 -9.43 12.57
N GLY A 39 18.03 -10.51 12.21
CA GLY A 39 16.61 -10.38 11.91
C GLY A 39 15.89 -9.98 13.19
N GLN A 40 15.23 -8.83 13.18
CA GLN A 40 14.45 -8.30 14.30
C GLN A 40 12.98 -8.66 14.09
N TYR A 41 12.29 -8.96 15.20
CA TYR A 41 10.85 -9.20 15.17
C TYR A 41 10.14 -7.87 14.96
N LEU A 42 9.22 -7.84 14.01
CA LEU A 42 8.43 -6.64 13.74
C LEU A 42 7.37 -6.45 14.83
N MET A 43 7.26 -5.25 15.39
CA MET A 43 6.20 -4.90 16.33
C MET A 43 4.82 -4.90 15.67
N ASP A 44 3.78 -4.93 16.51
CA ASP A 44 2.41 -4.68 16.07
C ASP A 44 2.04 -3.21 16.25
N VAL A 45 1.75 -2.55 15.13
CA VAL A 45 1.25 -1.17 15.09
C VAL A 45 -0.22 -1.11 14.64
N GLN A 46 -0.91 -2.25 14.49
CA GLN A 46 -2.33 -2.25 14.16
C GLN A 46 -3.15 -1.62 15.29
N GLY A 47 -4.16 -0.82 14.91
CA GLY A 47 -5.02 -0.09 15.85
C GLY A 47 -4.39 1.17 16.45
N LYS A 48 -3.13 1.48 16.12
CA LYS A 48 -2.46 2.71 16.54
C LYS A 48 -2.71 3.86 15.58
N THR A 49 -2.55 5.09 16.05
CA THR A 49 -2.57 6.25 15.16
C THR A 49 -1.36 6.22 14.23
N LEU A 50 -1.48 6.83 13.06
CA LEU A 50 -0.37 6.88 12.08
C LEU A 50 0.90 7.49 12.70
N GLU A 51 0.75 8.55 13.50
CA GLU A 51 1.87 9.22 14.15
C GLU A 51 2.57 8.34 15.18
N GLU A 52 1.80 7.67 16.05
CA GLU A 52 2.35 6.70 17.02
C GLU A 52 3.01 5.51 16.31
N ALA A 53 2.38 4.99 15.25
CA ALA A 53 2.90 3.87 14.48
C ALA A 53 4.24 4.21 13.82
N ILE A 54 4.36 5.40 13.22
CA ILE A 54 5.61 5.88 12.63
C ILE A 54 6.69 6.02 13.72
N ALA A 55 6.36 6.66 14.84
CA ALA A 55 7.30 6.84 15.94
C ALA A 55 7.83 5.51 16.49
N MET A 56 6.96 4.51 16.66
CA MET A 56 7.39 3.17 17.08
C MET A 56 8.28 2.51 16.03
N ILE A 57 7.90 2.55 14.75
CA ILE A 57 8.64 1.90 13.66
C ILE A 57 10.05 2.50 13.50
N GLU A 58 10.15 3.82 13.54
CA GLU A 58 11.43 4.52 13.38
C GLU A 58 12.34 4.35 14.59
N ALA A 59 11.79 4.19 15.80
CA ALA A 59 12.57 3.92 17.01
C ALA A 59 13.31 2.55 16.96
N GLU A 60 12.83 1.61 16.15
CA GLU A 60 13.42 0.29 15.95
C GLU A 60 14.27 0.19 14.65
N ASP A 61 14.68 1.31 14.07
CA ASP A 61 15.47 1.37 12.82
C ASP A 61 14.76 0.70 11.62
N PHE A 62 13.42 0.74 11.61
CA PHE A 62 12.60 0.40 10.45
C PHE A 62 12.09 1.68 9.77
N ARG A 63 11.56 1.55 8.55
CA ARG A 63 10.99 2.69 7.80
C ARG A 63 9.50 2.50 7.62
N ALA A 64 8.68 3.45 8.04
CA ALA A 64 7.24 3.42 7.79
C ALA A 64 6.90 4.11 6.46
N ILE A 65 6.04 3.49 5.64
CA ILE A 65 5.39 4.16 4.52
C ILE A 65 3.89 3.84 4.52
N VAL A 66 3.05 4.82 4.23
CA VAL A 66 1.65 4.58 3.94
C VAL A 66 1.54 4.08 2.50
N SER A 67 1.13 2.83 2.32
CA SER A 67 1.00 2.23 0.99
C SER A 67 -0.42 2.21 0.46
N ASP A 68 -1.41 2.20 1.35
CA ASP A 68 -2.82 2.04 0.98
C ASP A 68 -3.73 2.70 2.03
N THR A 69 -4.96 3.01 1.62
CA THR A 69 -5.99 3.61 2.48
C THR A 69 -7.26 2.77 2.40
N MET A 70 -7.78 2.34 3.54
CA MET A 70 -9.07 1.68 3.66
C MET A 70 -10.14 2.70 4.03
N TYR A 71 -11.06 2.95 3.11
CA TYR A 71 -12.24 3.74 3.40
C TYR A 71 -13.17 2.96 4.32
N THR A 72 -13.36 3.43 5.56
CA THR A 72 -14.30 2.85 6.52
C THR A 72 -14.77 3.87 7.54
N ASN A 73 -16.01 3.71 8.01
CA ASN A 73 -16.54 4.44 9.17
C ASN A 73 -16.54 3.60 10.46
N LYS A 74 -16.02 2.36 10.41
CA LYS A 74 -15.93 1.48 11.59
C LYS A 74 -14.74 1.82 12.49
N VAL A 75 -13.72 2.45 11.92
CA VAL A 75 -12.48 2.83 12.60
C VAL A 75 -12.29 4.32 12.38
N ALA A 76 -11.83 5.04 13.41
CA ALA A 76 -11.52 6.46 13.29
C ALA A 76 -10.49 6.70 12.17
N GLU A 77 -10.54 7.87 11.54
CA GLU A 77 -9.58 8.24 10.49
C GLU A 77 -8.15 8.34 11.04
N GLY A 78 -7.17 7.90 10.23
CA GLY A 78 -5.75 7.96 10.59
C GLY A 78 -5.26 6.82 11.48
N ILE A 79 -6.05 5.75 11.65
CA ILE A 79 -5.66 4.55 12.39
C ILE A 79 -5.05 3.52 11.43
N VAL A 80 -3.99 2.84 11.84
CA VAL A 80 -3.42 1.72 11.09
C VAL A 80 -4.36 0.53 11.16
N VAL A 81 -4.89 0.13 10.01
CA VAL A 81 -5.80 -1.01 9.85
C VAL A 81 -5.03 -2.28 9.53
N ASP A 82 -3.98 -2.16 8.72
CA ASP A 82 -3.12 -3.29 8.39
C ASP A 82 -1.67 -2.85 8.23
N GLN A 83 -0.76 -3.80 8.41
CA GLN A 83 0.66 -3.61 8.18
C GLN A 83 1.23 -4.79 7.40
N TYR A 84 2.27 -4.49 6.61
CA TYR A 84 3.05 -5.48 5.91
C TYR A 84 4.54 -5.13 5.96
N PRO A 85 5.44 -6.03 6.40
CA PRO A 85 5.21 -7.41 6.85
C PRO A 85 4.29 -7.53 8.07
N LYS A 86 3.73 -8.72 8.31
CA LYS A 86 2.83 -8.96 9.45
C LYS A 86 3.59 -8.83 10.78
N PRO A 87 2.89 -8.46 11.87
CA PRO A 87 3.52 -8.38 13.19
C PRO A 87 4.14 -9.71 13.59
N ASN A 88 5.17 -9.64 14.43
CA ASN A 88 5.96 -10.77 14.92
C ASN A 88 6.67 -11.59 13.83
N MET A 89 6.75 -11.08 12.59
CA MET A 89 7.61 -11.65 11.57
C MET A 89 9.06 -11.19 11.78
N LYS A 90 9.99 -12.12 11.61
CA LYS A 90 11.43 -11.81 11.61
C LYS A 90 11.81 -11.14 10.29
N VAL A 91 12.22 -9.88 10.34
CA VAL A 91 12.58 -9.06 9.18
C VAL A 91 14.00 -8.52 9.34
N LYS A 92 14.65 -8.18 8.22
CA LYS A 92 15.97 -7.51 8.26
C LYS A 92 15.81 -6.09 8.80
N THR A 93 16.77 -5.61 9.57
CA THR A 93 16.86 -4.21 10.00
C THR A 93 16.80 -3.25 8.79
N GLY A 94 16.23 -2.06 8.97
CA GLY A 94 16.04 -1.10 7.88
C GLY A 94 14.94 -1.47 6.89
N ARG A 95 14.18 -2.55 7.14
CA ARG A 95 13.07 -2.94 6.27
C ARG A 95 11.96 -1.90 6.31
N THR A 96 11.41 -1.60 5.13
CA THR A 96 10.22 -0.77 5.00
C THR A 96 8.96 -1.53 5.39
N VAL A 97 8.25 -1.01 6.38
CA VAL A 97 6.92 -1.44 6.83
C VAL A 97 5.89 -0.61 6.09
N ARG A 98 5.01 -1.29 5.36
CA ARG A 98 3.90 -0.71 4.62
C ARG A 98 2.67 -0.70 5.50
N LEU A 99 2.09 0.47 5.69
CA LEU A 99 0.91 0.68 6.50
C LEU A 99 -0.30 0.94 5.60
N LYS A 100 -1.42 0.30 5.96
CA LYS A 100 -2.74 0.61 5.45
C LYS A 100 -3.49 1.38 6.52
N ILE A 101 -3.90 2.60 6.22
CA ILE A 101 -4.60 3.47 7.20
C ILE A 101 -6.09 3.54 6.91
N SER A 102 -6.90 3.80 7.93
CA SER A 102 -8.32 4.10 7.79
C SER A 102 -8.52 5.53 7.33
N THR A 103 -9.46 5.73 6.42
CA THR A 103 -9.93 7.04 5.99
C THR A 103 -11.44 7.05 6.04
N SER A 104 -12.03 8.18 6.43
CA SER A 104 -13.48 8.34 6.49
C SER A 104 -14.11 8.07 5.12
N GLU A 105 -15.17 7.26 5.07
CA GLU A 105 -15.93 7.10 3.83
C GLU A 105 -16.65 8.41 3.51
N LYS A 106 -16.42 8.94 2.30
CA LYS A 106 -17.22 10.05 1.77
C LYS A 106 -18.59 9.50 1.37
N LEU A 107 -19.46 9.43 2.36
CA LEU A 107 -20.86 9.10 2.18
C LEU A 107 -21.61 10.32 1.66
N VAL A 108 -22.42 10.13 0.62
CA VAL A 108 -23.26 11.17 0.01
C VAL A 108 -24.70 10.70 -0.01
N SER A 109 -25.64 11.62 0.20
CA SER A 109 -27.06 11.32 0.07
C SER A 109 -27.44 11.22 -1.41
N ILE A 110 -28.19 10.19 -1.77
CA ILE A 110 -28.73 10.04 -3.12
C ILE A 110 -29.76 11.14 -3.38
N PRO A 111 -29.56 11.99 -4.40
CA PRO A 111 -30.50 13.04 -4.73
C PRO A 111 -31.81 12.45 -5.30
N ASN A 112 -32.89 13.22 -5.19
CA ASN A 112 -34.14 12.87 -5.88
C ASN A 112 -34.04 13.31 -7.34
N LEU A 113 -34.11 12.33 -8.25
CA LEU A 113 -34.03 12.46 -9.69
C LEU A 113 -35.41 12.32 -10.36
N ILE A 114 -36.42 11.86 -9.63
CA ILE A 114 -37.77 11.64 -10.18
C ILE A 114 -38.32 12.97 -10.71
N GLY A 115 -38.83 12.95 -11.95
CA GLY A 115 -39.33 14.13 -12.65
C GLY A 115 -38.24 15.01 -13.29
N GLN A 116 -36.96 14.70 -13.11
CA GLN A 116 -35.86 15.38 -13.81
C GLN A 116 -35.65 14.81 -15.21
N SER A 117 -35.07 15.61 -16.11
CA SER A 117 -34.57 15.10 -17.39
C SER A 117 -33.32 14.26 -17.17
N LEU A 118 -33.04 13.30 -18.05
CA LEU A 118 -31.82 12.47 -17.98
C LEU A 118 -30.55 13.34 -17.88
N ARG A 119 -30.47 14.41 -18.68
CA ARG A 119 -29.35 15.37 -18.66
C ARG A 119 -29.21 16.08 -17.32
N SER A 120 -30.32 16.50 -16.70
CA SER A 120 -30.34 17.14 -15.38
C SER A 120 -29.89 16.15 -14.31
N ALA A 121 -30.42 14.92 -14.36
CA ALA A 121 -30.08 13.85 -13.43
C ALA A 121 -28.58 13.49 -13.46
N GLU A 122 -27.98 13.38 -14.66
CA GLU A 122 -26.54 13.18 -14.84
C GLU A 122 -25.71 14.27 -14.14
N LEU A 123 -26.08 15.54 -14.32
CA LEU A 123 -25.38 16.67 -13.72
C LEU A 123 -25.51 16.66 -12.18
N ILE A 124 -26.71 16.39 -11.68
CA ILE A 124 -26.98 16.31 -10.24
C ILE A 124 -26.17 15.17 -9.61
N LEU A 125 -26.14 13.99 -10.23
CA LEU A 125 -25.34 12.85 -9.76
C LEU A 125 -23.84 13.16 -9.82
N GLN A 126 -23.35 13.76 -10.90
CA GLN A 126 -21.95 14.16 -11.03
C GLN A 126 -21.54 15.17 -9.95
N GLN A 127 -22.41 16.13 -9.63
CA GLN A 127 -22.18 17.08 -8.54
C GLN A 127 -22.15 16.41 -7.16
N ALA A 128 -23.03 15.42 -6.95
CA ALA A 128 -23.01 14.57 -5.76
C ALA A 128 -21.80 13.60 -5.74
N GLY A 129 -21.12 13.42 -6.88
CA GLY A 129 -20.04 12.46 -7.05
C GLY A 129 -20.51 11.01 -7.06
N LEU A 130 -21.74 10.79 -7.48
CA LEU A 130 -22.31 9.48 -7.78
C LEU A 130 -22.20 9.20 -9.27
N LEU A 131 -22.09 7.92 -9.62
CA LEU A 131 -22.10 7.47 -11.01
C LEU A 131 -23.49 6.94 -11.37
N ILE A 132 -23.69 6.69 -12.66
CA ILE A 132 -24.87 5.96 -13.15
C ILE A 132 -24.38 4.57 -13.50
N ASP A 133 -24.96 3.55 -12.88
CA ASP A 133 -24.69 2.16 -13.27
C ASP A 133 -25.51 1.77 -14.51
N THR A 134 -26.84 1.80 -14.39
CA THR A 134 -27.74 1.32 -15.44
C THR A 134 -28.89 2.29 -15.71
N VAL A 135 -29.24 2.48 -16.99
CA VAL A 135 -30.39 3.29 -17.42
C VAL A 135 -31.41 2.40 -18.13
N TYR A 136 -32.62 2.34 -17.60
CA TYR A 136 -33.75 1.66 -18.22
C TYR A 136 -34.65 2.66 -18.93
N THR A 137 -35.20 2.24 -20.07
CA THR A 137 -36.22 3.01 -20.78
C THR A 137 -37.52 2.23 -20.79
N GLU A 138 -38.59 2.89 -20.35
CA GLU A 138 -39.94 2.32 -20.30
C GLU A 138 -40.94 3.34 -20.83
N TYR A 139 -42.10 2.84 -21.28
CA TYR A 139 -43.22 3.71 -21.59
C TYR A 139 -43.96 4.05 -20.30
N ASN A 140 -44.16 5.34 -20.05
CA ASN A 140 -44.91 5.83 -18.89
C ASN A 140 -45.89 6.93 -19.35
N PRO A 141 -47.21 6.80 -19.06
CA PRO A 141 -48.20 7.81 -19.44
C PRO A 141 -48.16 9.08 -18.58
N GLU A 142 -47.56 9.03 -17.37
CA GLU A 142 -47.50 10.16 -16.43
C GLU A 142 -46.33 11.12 -16.74
N TYR A 143 -45.24 10.63 -17.34
CA TYR A 143 -44.03 11.40 -17.57
C TYR A 143 -43.68 11.52 -19.06
N PRO A 144 -43.23 12.70 -19.54
CA PRO A 144 -42.82 12.86 -20.93
C PRO A 144 -41.51 12.12 -21.21
N LYS A 145 -41.30 11.77 -22.48
CA LYS A 145 -40.10 11.06 -22.95
C LYS A 145 -38.82 11.78 -22.52
N GLY A 146 -37.88 11.04 -21.93
CA GLY A 146 -36.59 11.56 -21.46
C GLY A 146 -36.60 12.07 -20.02
N THR A 147 -37.69 11.85 -19.29
CA THR A 147 -37.84 12.15 -17.86
C THR A 147 -37.68 10.89 -17.03
N ILE A 148 -37.05 11.00 -15.87
CA ILE A 148 -36.87 9.90 -14.92
C ILE A 148 -38.22 9.63 -14.22
N SER A 149 -38.82 8.47 -14.51
CA SER A 149 -40.06 8.01 -13.86
C SER A 149 -39.82 7.35 -12.51
N TRP A 150 -38.69 6.66 -12.36
CA TRP A 150 -38.28 6.00 -11.13
C TRP A 150 -36.76 5.98 -10.99
N GLN A 151 -36.28 5.78 -9.76
CA GLN A 151 -34.86 5.61 -9.48
C GLN A 151 -34.66 4.48 -8.46
N TYR A 152 -33.51 3.82 -8.57
CA TYR A 152 -33.00 2.94 -7.54
C TYR A 152 -31.47 3.09 -7.48
N PRO A 153 -30.87 3.24 -6.28
CA PRO A 153 -31.51 3.26 -4.95
C PRO A 153 -32.33 4.55 -4.67
N LYS A 154 -33.10 4.55 -3.59
CA LYS A 154 -34.10 5.61 -3.33
C LYS A 154 -33.45 6.94 -2.93
N ALA A 155 -34.15 8.04 -3.16
CA ALA A 155 -33.73 9.35 -2.70
C ALA A 155 -33.51 9.37 -1.18
N ASN A 156 -32.52 10.14 -0.73
CA ASN A 156 -32.04 10.26 0.65
C ASN A 156 -31.39 9.01 1.26
N GLU A 157 -31.29 7.90 0.53
CA GLU A 157 -30.40 6.81 0.94
C GLU A 157 -28.95 7.24 0.86
N ILE A 158 -28.10 6.63 1.68
CA ILE A 158 -26.70 7.00 1.78
C ILE A 158 -25.86 6.04 0.95
N MET A 159 -25.05 6.58 0.05
CA MET A 159 -24.18 5.80 -0.83
C MET A 159 -22.74 6.31 -0.74
N LYS A 160 -21.77 5.42 -0.98
CA LYS A 160 -20.36 5.80 -1.10
C LYS A 160 -20.15 6.60 -2.38
N LYS A 161 -19.40 7.70 -2.29
CA LYS A 161 -18.99 8.47 -3.46
C LYS A 161 -18.26 7.57 -4.48
N GLY A 162 -18.56 7.74 -5.76
CA GLY A 162 -18.00 6.96 -6.86
C GLY A 162 -18.72 5.65 -7.18
N PHE A 163 -19.83 5.37 -6.49
CA PHE A 163 -20.74 4.26 -6.81
C PHE A 163 -21.97 4.78 -7.57
N GLY A 164 -22.64 3.90 -8.31
CA GLY A 164 -23.81 4.18 -9.13
C GLY A 164 -24.76 3.01 -9.20
#